data_AF-A0A7R9CX66-F1
#
_entry.id   AF-A0A7R9CX66-F1
#
_cell.length_a   1.000
_cell.length_b   1.000
_cell.length_c   1.000
_cell.angle_alpha   90.00
_cell.angle_beta   90.00
_cell.angle_gamma   90.00
#
_symmetry.space_group_name_H-M   'P 1'
#
loop_
_entity.id
_entity.type
_entity.pdbx_description
1 polymer ?
#
loop_
_entity_poly.entity_id
_entity_poly.type
_entity_poly.pdbx_seq_one_letter_code
_entity_poly.pdbx_strand_id
1 'polypeptide(L)'
;MHSYKCNKAYYGGEARCDAEVGEEYDPTELVCGACSDVSRAQMCPKHGTDFLEYKCRYCCSTAVFFCFGTTHFCNACHDDFQRVTNIPRLELPTCPAGPKAKQLEGDECPLHVKHPPTGEEFALGCGVCRNAHTF
;
A
#
# COMPACT_ATOMS: atom_id res chain seq x y z
N MET A 1 -6.56 -8.12 8.65
CA MET A 1 -7.72 -7.66 7.84
C MET A 1 -8.29 -8.85 7.07
N HIS A 2 -9.59 -8.89 6.76
CA HIS A 2 -10.16 -9.85 5.79
C HIS A 2 -10.52 -9.14 4.49
N SER A 3 -10.21 -9.75 3.34
CA SER A 3 -10.55 -9.17 2.05
C SER A 3 -12.03 -9.36 1.72
N TYR A 4 -12.71 -8.31 1.31
CA TYR A 4 -14.11 -8.38 0.89
C TYR A 4 -14.37 -9.31 -0.30
N LYS A 5 -13.45 -9.37 -1.27
CA LYS A 5 -13.66 -10.14 -2.51
C LYS A 5 -13.52 -11.67 -2.33
N CYS A 6 -12.63 -12.12 -1.45
CA CYS A 6 -12.34 -13.55 -1.29
C CYS A 6 -12.45 -14.07 0.15
N ASN A 7 -12.77 -13.20 1.12
CA ASN A 7 -12.85 -13.49 2.56
C ASN A 7 -11.57 -14.08 3.18
N LYS A 8 -10.43 -14.05 2.47
CA LYS A 8 -9.13 -14.46 3.02
C LYS A 8 -8.53 -13.34 3.88
N ALA A 9 -7.86 -13.74 4.96
CA ALA A 9 -7.03 -12.82 5.72
C ALA A 9 -5.84 -12.33 4.88
N TYR A 10 -5.48 -11.06 4.99
CA TYR A 10 -4.29 -10.47 4.34
C TYR A 10 -3.64 -9.43 5.24
N TYR A 11 -2.37 -9.11 4.94
CA TYR A 11 -1.64 -8.06 5.63
C TYR A 11 -2.23 -6.69 5.31
N GLY A 12 -2.78 -6.03 6.32
CA GLY A 12 -3.44 -4.73 6.22
C GLY A 12 -2.62 -3.59 6.80
N GLY A 13 -1.28 -3.67 6.74
CA GLY A 13 -0.39 -2.69 7.36
C GLY A 13 -0.22 -2.89 8.87
N GLU A 14 0.63 -2.06 9.47
CA GLU A 14 0.87 -2.09 10.91
C GLU A 14 -0.30 -1.45 11.67
N ALA A 15 -0.80 -2.16 12.69
CA ALA A 15 -1.83 -1.62 13.57
C ALA A 15 -1.20 -0.61 14.54
N ARG A 16 -1.58 0.67 14.43
CA ARG A 16 -1.30 1.64 15.49
C ARG A 16 -2.31 1.42 16.60
N CYS A 17 -1.86 0.88 17.73
CA CYS A 17 -2.66 0.63 18.92
C CYS A 17 -2.99 1.91 19.71
N ASP A 18 -3.42 2.97 19.03
CA ASP A 18 -4.14 4.06 19.69
C ASP A 18 -5.61 3.67 19.74
N ALA A 19 -6.06 3.34 20.95
CA ALA A 19 -7.46 3.13 21.25
C ALA A 19 -8.25 4.42 20.95
N GLU A 20 -9.49 4.26 20.46
CA GLU A 20 -10.52 5.31 20.34
C GLU A 20 -10.64 6.10 19.02
N VAL A 21 -10.32 5.49 17.86
CA VAL A 21 -10.94 5.95 16.60
C VAL A 21 -11.72 4.78 15.99
N GLY A 22 -13.04 4.81 16.16
CA GLY A 22 -13.95 4.01 15.35
C GLY A 22 -13.95 4.57 13.94
N GLU A 23 -12.91 4.26 13.16
CA GLU A 23 -12.88 4.65 11.75
C GLU A 23 -13.92 3.82 11.00
N GLU A 24 -15.00 4.49 10.62
CA GLU A 24 -16.04 3.96 9.75
C GLU A 24 -15.45 3.84 8.34
N TYR A 25 -14.81 2.72 8.04
CA TYR A 25 -14.29 2.43 6.69
C TYR A 25 -15.30 1.60 5.90
N ASP A 26 -15.28 1.73 4.57
CA ASP A 26 -16.06 0.87 3.69
C ASP A 26 -15.36 -0.50 3.56
N PRO A 27 -15.96 -1.61 4.05
CA PRO A 27 -15.34 -2.93 3.96
C PRO A 27 -15.08 -3.37 2.52
N THR A 28 -15.82 -2.85 1.53
CA THR A 28 -15.64 -3.21 0.11
C THR A 28 -14.29 -2.76 -0.46
N GLU A 29 -13.65 -1.78 0.17
CA GLU A 29 -12.34 -1.24 -0.20
C GLU A 29 -11.18 -2.10 0.34
N LEU A 30 -11.46 -3.08 1.19
CA LEU A 30 -10.49 -4.01 1.74
C LEU A 30 -10.26 -5.18 0.79
N VAL A 31 -9.31 -5.02 -0.12
CA VAL A 31 -9.00 -6.02 -1.14
C VAL A 31 -7.55 -6.49 -0.98
N CYS A 32 -7.34 -7.81 -0.91
CA CYS A 32 -5.98 -8.35 -0.86
C CYS A 32 -5.27 -8.13 -2.20
N GLY A 33 -3.93 -8.09 -2.20
CA GLY A 33 -3.14 -7.83 -3.40
C GLY A 33 -3.44 -8.78 -4.56
N ALA A 34 -3.78 -10.05 -4.29
CA ALA A 34 -4.21 -10.99 -5.33
C ALA A 34 -5.50 -10.57 -6.05
N CYS A 35 -6.45 -9.99 -5.32
CA CYS A 35 -7.75 -9.57 -5.85
C CYS A 35 -7.75 -8.12 -6.39
N SER A 36 -6.63 -7.42 -6.22
CA SER A 36 -6.35 -6.07 -6.73
C SER A 36 -5.11 -6.02 -7.62
N ASP A 37 -4.67 -7.15 -8.19
CA ASP A 37 -3.46 -7.22 -9.04
C ASP A 37 -3.65 -6.50 -10.39
N VAL A 38 -3.46 -5.18 -10.36
CA VAL A 38 -3.53 -4.31 -11.55
C VAL A 38 -2.25 -4.31 -12.37
N SER A 39 -1.15 -4.83 -11.82
CA SER A 39 0.17 -4.82 -12.47
C SER A 39 0.56 -6.15 -13.11
N ARG A 40 -0.27 -7.19 -12.98
CA ARG A 40 0.07 -8.59 -13.33
C ARG A 40 1.40 -8.98 -12.68
N ALA A 41 1.47 -8.76 -11.37
CA ALA A 41 2.68 -8.97 -10.60
C ALA A 41 3.22 -10.40 -10.79
N GLN A 42 4.54 -10.53 -10.81
CA GLN A 42 5.17 -11.85 -10.87
C GLN A 42 4.73 -12.67 -9.65
N MET A 43 4.18 -13.85 -9.90
CA MET A 43 3.75 -14.75 -8.84
C MET A 43 4.97 -15.24 -8.06
N CYS A 44 4.88 -15.23 -6.74
CA CYS A 44 5.92 -15.82 -5.91
C CYS A 44 5.97 -17.33 -6.16
N PRO A 45 7.15 -17.92 -6.45
CA PRO A 45 7.25 -19.36 -6.68
C PRO A 45 6.83 -20.21 -5.48
N LYS A 46 6.97 -19.67 -4.26
CA LYS A 46 6.67 -20.36 -3.00
C LYS A 46 5.25 -20.10 -2.49
N HIS A 47 4.74 -18.89 -2.71
CA HIS A 47 3.51 -18.43 -2.05
C HIS A 47 2.46 -17.86 -3.03
N GLY A 48 2.67 -18.04 -4.33
CA GLY A 48 1.77 -17.52 -5.37
C GLY A 48 1.51 -16.03 -5.19
N THR A 49 0.24 -15.68 -5.04
CA THR A 49 -0.24 -14.31 -4.79
C THR A 49 -0.82 -14.12 -3.38
N ASP A 50 -0.76 -15.14 -2.51
CA ASP A 50 -1.42 -15.10 -1.20
C ASP A 50 -0.87 -13.99 -0.28
N PHE A 51 0.42 -13.67 -0.42
CA PHE A 51 1.07 -12.57 0.30
C PHE A 51 1.52 -11.45 -0.64
N LEU A 52 0.85 -11.28 -1.78
CA LEU A 52 1.12 -10.15 -2.67
C LEU A 52 0.75 -8.84 -1.98
N GLU A 53 1.74 -7.96 -1.84
CA GLU A 53 1.56 -6.62 -1.30
C GLU A 53 1.76 -5.56 -2.38
N TYR A 54 1.08 -4.44 -2.20
CA TYR A 54 1.24 -3.25 -3.03
C TYR A 54 1.80 -2.09 -2.22
N LYS A 55 2.55 -1.22 -2.91
CA LYS A 55 2.93 0.09 -2.40
C LYS A 55 1.72 1.02 -2.52
N CYS A 56 1.52 1.89 -1.54
CA CYS A 56 0.62 3.02 -1.67
C CYS A 56 1.06 3.90 -2.85
N ARG A 57 0.14 4.23 -3.75
CA ARG A 57 0.44 5.09 -4.91
C ARG A 57 1.08 6.42 -4.49
N TYR A 58 0.68 6.97 -3.34
CA TYR A 58 1.01 8.33 -2.90
C TYR A 58 2.14 8.42 -1.85
N CYS A 59 2.68 7.30 -1.35
CA CYS A 59 3.82 7.33 -0.42
C CYS A 59 4.60 6.01 -0.39
N CYS A 60 5.71 5.98 0.34
CA CYS A 60 6.54 4.81 0.59
C CYS A 60 6.01 3.99 1.78
N SER A 61 4.75 3.56 1.73
CA SER A 61 4.15 2.66 2.71
C SER A 61 3.41 1.52 2.01
N THR A 62 3.24 0.39 2.69
CA THR A 62 2.40 -0.71 2.19
C THR A 62 0.94 -0.28 2.13
N ALA A 63 0.25 -0.64 1.06
CA ALA A 63 -1.15 -0.36 0.89
C ALA A 63 -2.03 -1.31 1.71
N VAL A 64 -3.18 -0.80 2.09
CA VAL A 64 -4.21 -1.49 2.89
C VAL A 64 -5.54 -1.48 2.15
N PHE A 65 -5.86 -0.35 1.51
CA PHE A 65 -7.08 -0.11 0.76
C PHE A 65 -6.82 -0.16 -0.75
N PHE A 66 -7.83 -0.59 -1.49
CA PHE A 66 -7.88 -0.53 -2.94
C PHE A 66 -9.18 0.13 -3.38
N CYS A 67 -9.09 1.40 -3.75
CA CYS A 67 -10.25 2.23 -4.08
C CYS A 67 -10.34 2.45 -5.60
N PHE A 68 -11.55 2.77 -6.06
CA PHE A 68 -11.84 3.14 -7.45
C PHE A 68 -11.40 2.09 -8.49
N GLY A 69 -11.22 0.83 -8.06
CA GLY A 69 -10.79 -0.27 -8.91
C GLY A 69 -9.41 -0.12 -9.54
N THR A 70 -8.59 0.85 -9.12
CA THR A 70 -7.33 1.20 -9.81
C THR A 70 -6.20 1.66 -8.90
N THR A 71 -6.49 2.02 -7.64
CA THR A 71 -5.55 2.79 -6.83
C THR A 71 -5.39 2.22 -5.42
N HIS A 72 -4.15 1.95 -5.05
CA HIS A 72 -3.78 1.44 -3.73
C HIS A 72 -3.41 2.57 -2.74
N PHE A 73 -3.97 2.52 -1.53
CA PHE A 73 -3.74 3.51 -0.46
C PHE A 73 -3.28 2.84 0.84
N CYS A 74 -2.35 3.47 1.57
CA CYS A 74 -2.18 3.20 3.00
C CYS A 74 -3.25 3.97 3.79
N ASN A 75 -3.49 3.62 5.06
CA ASN A 75 -4.53 4.25 5.89
C ASN A 75 -4.43 5.78 5.87
N ALA A 76 -3.27 6.33 6.23
CA ALA A 76 -3.10 7.78 6.30
C ALA A 76 -3.32 8.50 4.94
N CYS A 77 -3.00 7.86 3.80
CA CYS A 77 -3.32 8.45 2.49
C CYS A 77 -4.77 8.23 2.08
N HIS A 78 -5.42 7.18 2.58
CA HIS A 78 -6.84 6.92 2.39
C HIS A 78 -7.70 7.92 3.18
N ASP A 79 -7.38 8.22 4.44
CA ASP A 79 -8.12 9.22 5.24
C ASP A 79 -8.15 10.62 4.61
N ASP A 80 -7.13 10.91 3.80
CA ASP A 80 -6.91 12.20 3.14
C ASP A 80 -6.98 12.05 1.61
N PHE A 81 -7.68 11.01 1.11
CA PHE A 81 -7.69 10.64 -0.31
C PHE A 81 -8.10 11.82 -1.19
N GLN A 82 -9.12 12.59 -0.78
CA GLN A 82 -9.61 13.75 -1.52
C GLN A 82 -8.51 14.79 -1.79
N ARG A 83 -7.57 14.97 -0.87
CA ARG A 83 -6.45 15.88 -1.07
C ARG A 83 -5.38 15.22 -1.93
N VAL A 84 -4.90 14.04 -1.53
CA VAL A 84 -3.73 13.41 -2.17
C VAL A 84 -3.98 13.02 -3.62
N THR A 85 -5.21 12.67 -4.01
CA THR A 85 -5.55 12.35 -5.40
C THR A 85 -5.60 13.57 -6.31
N ASN A 86 -5.77 14.77 -5.73
CA ASN A 86 -5.84 16.04 -6.47
C ASN A 86 -4.48 16.72 -6.63
N ILE A 87 -3.42 16.23 -5.98
CA ILE A 87 -2.07 16.78 -6.13
C ILE A 87 -1.52 16.38 -7.51
N PRO A 88 -1.06 17.33 -8.34
CA PRO A 88 -0.42 17.02 -9.61
C PRO A 88 0.77 16.09 -9.40
N ARG A 89 0.94 15.12 -10.31
CA ARG A 89 1.97 14.08 -10.17
C ARG A 89 3.39 14.63 -10.01
N LEU A 90 3.68 15.77 -10.65
CA LEU A 90 4.97 16.47 -10.59
C LEU A 90 5.24 17.15 -9.24
N GLU A 91 4.20 17.37 -8.44
CA GLU A 91 4.26 18.01 -7.12
C GLU A 91 4.24 16.99 -5.97
N LEU A 92 4.10 15.69 -6.28
CA LEU A 92 4.18 14.64 -5.28
C LEU A 92 5.61 14.51 -4.74
N PRO A 93 5.77 14.18 -3.45
CA PRO A 93 7.09 13.98 -2.86
C PRO A 93 7.84 12.84 -3.55
N THR A 94 9.14 13.03 -3.70
CA THR A 94 10.04 11.99 -4.22
C THR A 94 10.41 11.01 -3.12
N CYS A 95 10.84 9.81 -3.49
CA CYS A 95 11.35 8.84 -2.51
C CYS A 95 12.53 9.46 -1.74
N PRO A 96 12.55 9.41 -0.40
CA PRO A 96 11.56 8.79 0.49
C PRO A 96 10.30 9.65 0.74
N ALA A 97 9.14 9.11 0.36
CA ALA A 97 7.86 9.79 0.47
C ALA A 97 7.05 9.27 1.66
N GLY A 98 6.60 10.18 2.52
CA GLY A 98 5.72 9.91 3.65
C GLY A 98 4.24 10.04 3.29
N PRO A 99 3.33 9.52 4.13
CA PRO A 99 1.90 9.67 3.90
C PRO A 99 1.45 11.13 3.83
N LYS A 100 0.25 11.37 3.28
CA LYS A 100 -0.37 12.70 3.17
C LYS A 100 0.51 13.74 2.42
N ALA A 101 1.25 13.28 1.42
CA ALA A 101 2.16 14.05 0.57
C ALA A 101 3.33 14.72 1.33
N LYS A 102 3.83 14.07 2.38
CA LYS A 102 4.98 14.54 3.15
C LYS A 102 6.30 14.08 2.52
N GLN A 103 7.24 15.00 2.28
CA GLN A 103 8.63 14.63 1.97
C GLN A 103 9.32 14.16 3.27
N LEU A 104 9.93 12.97 3.25
CA LEU A 104 10.76 12.50 4.37
C LEU A 104 12.21 12.95 4.18
N GLU A 105 12.94 12.99 5.28
CA GLU A 105 14.36 13.29 5.30
C GLU A 105 15.18 12.02 4.99
N GLY A 106 16.37 12.23 4.43
CA GLY A 106 17.30 11.15 4.05
C GLY A 106 17.05 10.59 2.65
N ASP A 107 17.83 9.57 2.31
CA ASP A 107 17.87 8.98 0.95
C ASP A 107 17.39 7.52 0.93
N GLU A 108 17.06 6.95 2.10
CA GLU A 108 16.65 5.55 2.23
C GLU A 108 15.13 5.42 2.18
N CYS A 109 14.64 4.57 1.27
CA CYS A 109 13.23 4.26 1.15
C CYS A 109 12.74 3.44 2.35
N PRO A 110 11.65 3.83 3.05
CA PRO A 110 11.07 3.04 4.15
C PRO A 110 10.64 1.62 3.78
N LEU A 111 10.44 1.34 2.49
CA LEU A 111 10.09 0.00 1.98
C LEU A 111 11.32 -0.83 1.59
N HIS A 112 12.52 -0.25 1.70
CA HIS A 112 13.82 -0.82 1.35
C HIS A 112 13.82 -1.50 -0.04
N VAL A 113 13.14 -0.89 -1.01
CA VAL A 113 12.98 -1.41 -2.37
C VAL A 113 13.09 -0.27 -3.38
N LYS A 114 13.64 -0.56 -4.56
CA LYS A 114 13.56 0.36 -5.70
C LYS A 114 12.17 0.28 -6.30
N HIS A 115 11.52 1.43 -6.46
CA HIS A 115 10.17 1.54 -6.98
C HIS A 115 10.04 2.72 -7.94
N PRO A 116 9.00 2.76 -8.79
CA PRO A 116 8.69 3.91 -9.65
C PRO A 116 8.43 5.19 -8.84
N PRO A 117 8.45 6.37 -9.48
CA PRO A 117 8.10 7.63 -8.82
C PRO A 117 6.73 7.59 -8.11
N THR A 118 6.58 8.40 -7.07
CA THR A 118 5.28 8.58 -6.40
C THR A 118 4.20 8.97 -7.42
N GLY A 119 2.99 8.45 -7.26
CA GLY A 119 1.88 8.56 -8.21
C GLY A 119 1.69 7.32 -9.11
N GLU A 120 2.57 6.33 -9.06
CA GLU A 120 2.50 5.09 -9.84
C GLU A 120 2.15 3.89 -8.96
N GLU A 121 1.33 2.99 -9.51
CA GLU A 121 1.06 1.69 -8.88
C GLU A 121 2.31 0.81 -8.92
N PHE A 122 2.58 0.12 -7.82
CA PHE A 122 3.73 -0.77 -7.75
C PHE A 122 3.44 -1.97 -6.85
N ALA A 123 3.51 -3.17 -7.44
CA ALA A 123 3.51 -4.41 -6.68
C ALA A 123 4.85 -4.58 -5.99
N LEU A 124 4.82 -4.71 -4.66
CA LEU A 124 6.01 -5.00 -3.86
C LEU A 124 6.41 -6.48 -3.98
N GLY A 125 5.44 -7.34 -4.33
CA GLY A 125 5.64 -8.79 -4.38
C GLY A 125 5.29 -9.45 -3.05
N CYS A 126 5.88 -10.62 -2.78
CA CYS A 126 5.55 -11.41 -1.60
C CYS A 126 6.09 -10.77 -0.31
N GLY A 127 5.20 -10.30 0.56
CA GLY A 127 5.54 -9.69 1.85
C GLY A 127 6.35 -10.62 2.76
N VAL A 128 6.02 -11.91 2.80
CA VAL A 128 6.75 -12.92 3.59
C VAL A 128 8.20 -13.05 3.11
N CYS A 129 8.42 -13.15 1.79
CA CYS A 129 9.78 -13.25 1.27
C CYS A 129 10.57 -11.97 1.50
N ARG A 130 9.94 -10.79 1.36
CA ARG A 130 10.59 -9.49 1.61
C ARG A 130 11.05 -9.35 3.06
N ASN A 131 10.21 -9.73 4.01
CA ASN A 131 10.54 -9.62 5.44
C ASN A 131 11.49 -10.75 5.92
N ALA A 132 11.56 -11.87 5.19
CA ALA A 132 12.52 -12.94 5.51
C ALA A 132 13.98 -12.55 5.18
N HIS A 133 14.20 -11.53 4.34
CA HIS A 133 15.54 -11.02 4.02
C HIS A 133 16.04 -9.96 5.01
N THR A 134 15.27 -9.63 6.05
CA THR A 134 15.60 -8.63 7.08
C THR A 134 15.91 -9.25 8.46
N PHE A 135 16.11 -10.58 8.54
CA PHE A 135 16.55 -11.29 9.75
C PHE A 135 17.84 -12.08 9.51
#